data_AF-C0D8P3-F1
#
_entry.id   AF-C0D8P3-F1
#
_cell.length_a   1.000
_cell.length_b   1.000
_cell.length_c   1.000
_cell.angle_alpha   90.00
_cell.angle_beta   90.00
_cell.angle_gamma   90.00
#
_symmetry.space_group_name_H-M   'P 1'
#
loop_
_entity.id
_entity.type
_entity.pdbx_description
1 polymer ?
#
loop_
_entity_poly.entity_id
_entity_poly.type
_entity_poly.pdbx_seq_one_letter_code
_entity_poly.pdbx_strand_id
1 'polypeptide(L)'
;MRSKGDSFMSIHENYNHTLRASYIGYISQAIVNNFAPLLFLTFQKTYGISLDKITLLVTMNFAVQLLVDFLAAGFVDRIGYRRAIVLAHLLCAGGVAGLGILPELTADPYLGFLGAVLLYAAGGGLIEVMISPIVEACPTERKEAAMSLLHSFYCWGHVLVVVASTVFFRVAGIGNWRILAFIWALVPFFNCFYFARVPIRSMTGEGRGMSMRQLAGSGVFWLFVLLMVCSGASEQAMSQWASAFAESALQVGKTMGDLLGPCLFALLMGTSRAVYARFSRHMPLIPFRWEAAFCALRGICWPCGPRRPLWR
;
A
#
# COMPACT_ATOMS: atom_id res chain seq x y z
N MET A 1 29.73 -11.33 -18.06
CA MET A 1 29.53 -11.87 -19.42
C MET A 1 28.04 -12.02 -19.67
N ARG A 2 27.49 -11.28 -20.63
CA ARG A 2 26.08 -11.38 -21.06
C ARG A 2 25.89 -12.75 -21.72
N SER A 3 25.14 -13.65 -21.09
CA SER A 3 24.76 -14.91 -21.71
C SER A 3 23.72 -14.64 -22.80
N LYS A 4 24.11 -14.94 -24.03
CA LYS A 4 23.25 -15.03 -25.21
C LYS A 4 22.27 -16.19 -24.98
N GLY A 5 21.03 -15.86 -24.61
CA GLY A 5 19.98 -16.85 -24.40
C GLY A 5 18.57 -16.26 -24.25
N ASP A 6 18.35 -15.00 -24.59
CA ASP A 6 17.00 -14.42 -24.71
C ASP A 6 16.40 -14.84 -26.07
N SER A 7 16.26 -16.15 -26.28
CA SER A 7 15.23 -16.68 -27.19
C SER A 7 13.89 -16.17 -26.67
N PHE A 8 12.99 -15.76 -27.57
CA PHE A 8 11.62 -15.31 -27.27
C PHE A 8 10.88 -16.27 -26.31
N MET A 9 11.12 -16.16 -25.00
CA MET A 9 10.39 -16.90 -23.99
C MET A 9 9.01 -16.28 -23.89
N SER A 10 7.99 -17.11 -24.11
CA SER A 10 6.59 -16.71 -23.93
C SER A 10 6.38 -16.15 -22.52
N ILE A 11 5.46 -15.20 -22.38
CA ILE A 11 5.09 -14.57 -21.09
C ILE A 11 4.76 -15.65 -20.02
N HIS A 12 4.32 -16.82 -20.47
CA HIS A 12 3.96 -17.97 -19.64
C HIS A 12 5.16 -18.71 -19.01
N GLU A 13 6.39 -18.52 -19.49
CA GLU A 13 7.57 -19.30 -19.06
C GLU A 13 8.60 -18.46 -18.30
N ASN A 14 8.52 -17.12 -18.40
CA ASN A 14 9.53 -16.22 -17.85
C ASN A 14 9.05 -15.56 -16.54
N TYR A 15 9.66 -15.97 -15.42
CA TYR A 15 9.36 -15.45 -14.08
C TYR A 15 9.66 -13.95 -13.89
N ASN A 16 10.44 -13.32 -14.78
CA ASN A 16 10.60 -11.87 -14.75
C ASN A 16 9.28 -11.14 -15.04
N HIS A 17 8.37 -11.75 -15.80
CA HIS A 17 7.04 -11.19 -16.02
C HIS A 17 6.20 -11.26 -14.75
N THR A 18 6.31 -12.33 -13.96
CA THR A 18 5.68 -12.45 -12.64
C THR A 18 6.18 -11.38 -11.68
N LEU A 19 7.49 -11.14 -11.63
CA LEU A 19 8.06 -10.05 -10.82
C LEU A 19 7.53 -8.68 -11.24
N ARG A 20 7.46 -8.40 -12.54
CA ARG A 20 6.90 -7.14 -13.06
C ARG A 20 5.41 -7.00 -12.73
N ALA A 21 4.63 -8.07 -12.86
CA ALA A 21 3.21 -8.09 -12.49
C ALA A 21 3.04 -7.78 -10.99
N SER A 22 3.90 -8.35 -10.15
CA SER A 22 3.96 -8.08 -8.71
C SER A 22 4.33 -6.63 -8.38
N TYR A 23 5.27 -6.01 -9.11
CA TYR A 23 5.56 -4.58 -8.94
C TYR A 23 4.35 -3.71 -9.28
N ILE A 24 3.66 -3.99 -10.38
CA ILE A 24 2.42 -3.28 -10.75
C ILE A 24 1.30 -3.54 -9.73
N GLY A 25 1.29 -4.71 -9.11
CA GLY A 25 0.35 -5.03 -8.02
C GLY A 25 0.56 -4.15 -6.80
N TYR A 26 1.80 -3.88 -6.39
CA TYR A 26 2.08 -2.90 -5.33
C TYR A 26 1.77 -1.46 -5.73
N ILE A 27 1.94 -1.10 -7.00
CA ILE A 27 1.45 0.19 -7.51
C ILE A 27 -0.08 0.25 -7.40
N SER A 28 -0.78 -0.86 -7.68
CA SER A 28 -2.23 -0.95 -7.49
C SER A 28 -2.63 -0.77 -6.03
N GLN A 29 -1.86 -1.34 -5.10
CA GLN A 29 -2.05 -1.12 -3.66
C GLN A 29 -1.81 0.36 -3.29
N ALA A 30 -0.78 1.00 -3.86
CA ALA A 30 -0.52 2.41 -3.64
C ALA A 30 -1.65 3.31 -4.18
N ILE A 31 -2.27 2.94 -5.30
CA ILE A 31 -3.43 3.66 -5.85
C ILE A 31 -4.60 3.59 -4.86
N VAL A 32 -5.00 2.40 -4.44
CA VAL A 32 -6.18 2.22 -3.57
C VAL A 32 -6.03 2.91 -2.21
N ASN A 33 -4.81 2.94 -1.67
CA ASN A 33 -4.56 3.51 -0.35
C ASN A 33 -4.36 5.03 -0.37
N ASN A 34 -3.94 5.62 -1.49
CA ASN A 34 -3.56 7.04 -1.52
C ASN A 34 -4.48 7.92 -2.35
N PHE A 35 -5.24 7.36 -3.29
CA PHE A 35 -6.10 8.18 -4.15
C PHE A 35 -7.24 8.86 -3.38
N ALA A 36 -7.96 8.12 -2.51
CA ALA A 36 -9.04 8.68 -1.70
C ALA A 36 -8.56 9.78 -0.73
N PRO A 37 -7.44 9.61 0.01
CA PRO A 37 -6.85 10.67 0.84
C PRO A 37 -6.64 12.02 0.16
N LEU A 38 -6.16 12.00 -1.08
CA LEU A 38 -5.96 13.24 -1.85
C LEU A 38 -7.27 13.98 -2.09
N LEU A 39 -8.41 13.31 -1.95
CA LEU A 39 -9.74 13.82 -2.25
C LEU A 39 -10.60 14.06 -1.00
N PHE A 40 -10.11 13.83 0.22
CA PHE A 40 -10.94 13.97 1.44
C PHE A 40 -11.62 15.34 1.55
N LEU A 41 -10.87 16.44 1.39
CA LEU A 41 -11.47 17.78 1.40
C LEU A 41 -12.40 18.03 0.20
N THR A 42 -12.17 17.35 -0.92
CA THR A 42 -13.07 17.41 -2.08
C THR A 42 -14.38 16.68 -1.80
N PHE A 43 -14.34 15.52 -1.15
CA PHE A 43 -15.53 14.78 -0.72
C PHE A 43 -16.35 15.59 0.27
N GLN A 44 -15.67 16.25 1.23
CA GLN A 44 -16.34 17.14 2.18
C GLN A 44 -17.04 18.31 1.48
N LYS A 45 -16.35 19.03 0.60
CA LYS A 45 -16.89 20.23 -0.07
C LYS A 45 -17.98 19.90 -1.09
N THR A 46 -17.82 18.80 -1.82
CA THR A 46 -18.71 18.46 -2.95
C THR A 46 -19.94 17.68 -2.52
N TYR A 47 -19.78 16.75 -1.57
CA TYR A 47 -20.85 15.84 -1.14
C TYR A 47 -21.36 16.13 0.28
N GLY A 48 -20.82 17.15 0.96
CA GLY A 48 -21.22 17.50 2.33
C GLY A 48 -20.89 16.43 3.37
N ILE A 49 -19.95 15.52 3.07
CA ILE A 49 -19.56 14.44 3.98
C ILE A 49 -18.65 15.00 5.07
N SER A 50 -19.01 14.84 6.34
CA SER A 50 -18.18 15.31 7.46
C SER A 50 -16.83 14.59 7.53
N LEU A 51 -15.83 15.23 8.13
CA LEU A 51 -14.51 14.61 8.36
C LEU A 51 -14.61 13.38 9.27
N ASP A 52 -15.57 13.33 10.18
CA ASP A 52 -15.81 12.14 11.02
C ASP A 52 -16.23 10.93 10.19
N LYS A 53 -17.13 11.15 9.21
CA LYS A 53 -17.54 10.11 8.26
C LYS A 53 -16.38 9.69 7.34
N ILE A 54 -15.56 10.63 6.90
CA ILE A 54 -14.35 10.32 6.12
C ILE A 54 -13.37 9.49 6.94
N THR A 55 -13.15 9.85 8.21
CA THR A 55 -12.33 9.06 9.14
C THR A 55 -12.88 7.64 9.26
N LEU A 56 -14.21 7.50 9.38
CA LEU A 56 -14.84 6.18 9.43
C LEU A 56 -14.65 5.38 8.13
N LEU A 57 -14.66 6.01 6.95
CA LEU A 57 -14.30 5.34 5.69
C LEU A 57 -12.88 4.77 5.74
N VAL A 58 -11.92 5.55 6.24
CA VAL A 58 -10.53 5.12 6.40
C VAL A 58 -10.43 3.97 7.41
N THR A 59 -11.13 4.07 8.54
CA THR A 59 -11.17 2.98 9.53
C THR A 59 -11.77 1.70 8.94
N MET A 60 -12.87 1.80 8.20
CA MET A 60 -13.51 0.65 7.55
C MET A 60 -12.62 0.04 6.46
N ASN A 61 -11.90 0.87 5.70
CA ASN A 61 -10.92 0.41 4.72
C ASN A 61 -9.88 -0.52 5.36
N PHE A 62 -9.18 -0.05 6.40
CA PHE A 62 -8.16 -0.84 7.08
C PHE A 62 -8.76 -2.04 7.84
N ALA A 63 -9.95 -1.90 8.43
CA ALA A 63 -10.61 -3.02 9.10
C ALA A 63 -10.95 -4.16 8.14
N VAL A 64 -11.49 -3.84 6.95
CA VAL A 64 -11.76 -4.85 5.92
C VAL A 64 -10.46 -5.42 5.38
N GLN A 65 -9.44 -4.60 5.14
CA GLN A 65 -8.14 -5.07 4.68
C GLN A 65 -7.55 -6.09 5.65
N LEU A 66 -7.48 -5.76 6.95
CA LEU A 66 -6.98 -6.68 7.98
C LEU A 66 -7.81 -7.97 8.08
N LEU A 67 -9.14 -7.87 7.96
CA LEU A 67 -10.01 -9.04 7.95
C LEU A 67 -9.72 -9.93 6.75
N VAL A 68 -9.58 -9.33 5.57
CA VAL A 68 -9.25 -10.05 4.34
C VAL A 68 -7.87 -10.67 4.44
N ASP A 69 -6.87 -9.97 5.00
CA ASP A 69 -5.51 -10.47 5.17
C ASP A 69 -5.49 -11.73 6.03
N PHE A 70 -6.26 -11.73 7.12
CA PHE A 70 -6.39 -12.88 8.01
C PHE A 70 -7.09 -14.07 7.32
N LEU A 71 -8.11 -13.81 6.50
CA LEU A 71 -8.86 -14.84 5.80
C LEU A 71 -8.19 -15.33 4.50
N ALA A 72 -7.21 -14.57 3.98
CA ALA A 72 -6.61 -14.78 2.67
C ALA A 72 -5.97 -16.17 2.55
N ALA A 73 -5.25 -16.66 3.57
CA ALA A 73 -4.62 -17.97 3.52
C ALA A 73 -5.64 -19.10 3.23
N GLY A 74 -6.74 -19.15 4.00
CA GLY A 74 -7.78 -20.17 3.80
C GLY A 74 -8.56 -19.99 2.50
N PHE A 75 -8.74 -18.75 2.04
CA PHE A 75 -9.39 -18.46 0.76
C PHE A 75 -8.52 -18.88 -0.44
N VAL A 76 -7.26 -18.47 -0.44
CA VAL A 76 -6.27 -18.74 -1.49
C VAL A 76 -6.01 -20.24 -1.65
N ASP A 77 -5.94 -20.98 -0.54
CA ASP A 77 -5.75 -22.43 -0.57
C ASP A 77 -6.91 -23.16 -1.28
N ARG A 78 -8.15 -22.64 -1.17
CA ARG A 78 -9.33 -23.25 -1.82
C ARG A 78 -9.48 -22.88 -3.28
N ILE A 79 -9.26 -21.61 -3.64
CA ILE A 79 -9.53 -21.13 -5.00
C ILE A 79 -8.29 -21.12 -5.91
N GLY A 80 -7.11 -21.24 -5.32
CA GLY A 80 -5.81 -21.19 -5.98
C GLY A 80 -5.28 -19.77 -6.19
N TYR A 81 -3.95 -19.62 -6.11
CA TYR A 81 -3.24 -18.34 -6.23
C TYR A 81 -3.58 -17.54 -7.49
N ARG A 82 -3.71 -18.19 -8.65
CA ARG A 82 -3.99 -17.47 -9.91
C ARG A 82 -5.37 -16.79 -9.89
N ARG A 83 -6.41 -17.51 -9.47
CA ARG A 83 -7.78 -16.98 -9.45
C ARG A 83 -7.92 -15.91 -8.38
N ALA A 84 -7.31 -16.14 -7.22
CA ALA A 84 -7.33 -15.19 -6.11
C ALA A 84 -6.68 -13.85 -6.48
N ILE A 85 -5.48 -13.85 -7.10
CA ILE A 85 -4.79 -12.59 -7.45
C ILE A 85 -5.51 -11.82 -8.56
N VAL A 86 -6.11 -12.53 -9.52
CA VAL A 86 -6.93 -11.96 -10.60
C VAL A 86 -8.19 -11.30 -10.00
N LEU A 87 -8.90 -12.01 -9.12
CA LEU A 87 -10.06 -11.46 -8.42
C LEU A 87 -9.68 -10.22 -7.60
N ALA A 88 -8.57 -10.28 -6.87
CA ALA A 88 -8.09 -9.17 -6.05
C ALA A 88 -7.90 -7.89 -6.89
N HIS A 89 -7.29 -8.00 -8.07
CA HIS A 89 -7.12 -6.86 -8.99
C HIS A 89 -8.44 -6.37 -9.58
N LEU A 90 -9.39 -7.26 -9.87
CA LEU A 90 -10.73 -6.85 -10.32
C LEU A 90 -11.50 -6.10 -9.22
N LEU A 91 -11.40 -6.53 -7.97
CA LEU A 91 -11.98 -5.83 -6.82
C LEU A 91 -11.35 -4.44 -6.63
N CYS A 92 -10.02 -4.33 -6.75
CA CYS A 92 -9.34 -3.03 -6.75
C CYS A 92 -9.81 -2.12 -7.88
N ALA A 93 -9.82 -2.61 -9.12
CA ALA A 93 -10.25 -1.83 -10.28
C ALA A 93 -11.71 -1.39 -10.14
N GLY A 94 -12.59 -2.31 -9.75
CA GLY A 94 -14.00 -2.06 -9.53
C GLY A 94 -14.26 -1.08 -8.40
N GLY A 95 -13.54 -1.19 -7.28
CA GLY A 95 -13.69 -0.25 -6.16
C GLY A 95 -13.16 1.14 -6.47
N VAL A 96 -12.00 1.26 -7.16
CA VAL A 96 -11.46 2.57 -7.57
C VAL A 96 -12.34 3.24 -8.62
N ALA A 97 -12.81 2.51 -9.64
CA ALA A 97 -13.78 3.04 -10.59
C ALA A 97 -15.12 3.37 -9.89
N GLY A 98 -15.50 2.53 -8.93
CA GLY A 98 -16.69 2.69 -8.09
C GLY A 98 -16.67 3.99 -7.29
N LEU A 99 -15.51 4.50 -6.85
CA LEU A 99 -15.42 5.80 -6.20
C LEU A 99 -15.98 6.93 -7.07
N GLY A 100 -15.83 6.86 -8.39
CA GLY A 100 -16.34 7.86 -9.33
C GLY A 100 -17.81 7.68 -9.73
N ILE A 101 -18.40 6.50 -9.49
CA ILE A 101 -19.75 6.13 -9.95
C ILE A 101 -20.73 5.98 -8.78
N LEU A 102 -20.40 5.14 -7.80
CA LEU A 102 -21.32 4.71 -6.75
C LEU A 102 -21.90 5.88 -5.93
N PRO A 103 -21.14 6.92 -5.56
CA PRO A 103 -21.70 8.07 -4.84
C PRO A 103 -22.80 8.83 -5.59
N GLU A 104 -22.86 8.70 -6.92
CA GLU A 104 -23.90 9.32 -7.75
C GLU A 104 -25.13 8.44 -7.93
N LEU A 105 -24.98 7.12 -7.74
CA LEU A 105 -26.06 6.15 -7.92
C LEU A 105 -26.86 5.93 -6.63
N THR A 106 -26.26 6.21 -5.46
CA THR A 106 -26.90 6.04 -4.16
C THR A 106 -27.59 7.31 -3.70
N ALA A 107 -28.74 7.18 -3.05
CA ALA A 107 -29.45 8.32 -2.46
C ALA A 107 -28.63 9.04 -1.36
N ASP A 108 -27.76 8.29 -0.65
CA ASP A 108 -26.73 8.83 0.23
C ASP A 108 -25.34 8.61 -0.41
N PRO A 109 -24.62 9.67 -0.82
CA PRO A 109 -23.29 9.56 -1.40
C PRO A 109 -22.27 8.85 -0.49
N TYR A 110 -22.44 8.96 0.83
CA TYR A 110 -21.56 8.29 1.79
C TYR A 110 -21.60 6.77 1.64
N LEU A 111 -22.78 6.19 1.42
CA LEU A 111 -22.92 4.74 1.20
C LEU A 111 -22.27 4.30 -0.10
N GLY A 112 -22.31 5.15 -1.14
CA GLY A 112 -21.61 4.91 -2.39
C GLY A 112 -20.08 4.87 -2.19
N PHE A 113 -19.53 5.85 -1.46
CA PHE A 113 -18.11 5.84 -1.08
C PHE A 113 -17.76 4.63 -0.22
N LEU A 114 -18.58 4.30 0.78
CA LEU A 114 -18.36 3.13 1.63
C LEU A 114 -18.32 1.85 0.80
N GLY A 115 -19.29 1.63 -0.08
CA GLY A 115 -19.30 0.46 -0.96
C GLY A 115 -18.04 0.35 -1.83
N ALA A 116 -17.61 1.46 -2.43
CA ALA A 116 -16.38 1.53 -3.21
C ALA A 116 -15.13 1.19 -2.37
N VAL A 117 -15.05 1.78 -1.16
CA VAL A 117 -13.95 1.59 -0.22
C VAL A 117 -13.84 0.17 0.27
N LEU A 118 -14.96 -0.45 0.66
CA LEU A 118 -14.98 -1.86 1.09
C LEU A 118 -14.53 -2.79 -0.05
N LEU A 119 -14.94 -2.48 -1.29
CA LEU A 119 -14.61 -3.28 -2.46
C LEU A 119 -13.11 -3.25 -2.78
N TYR A 120 -12.51 -2.06 -2.88
CA TYR A 120 -11.07 -1.99 -3.13
C TYR A 120 -10.24 -2.38 -1.92
N ALA A 121 -10.73 -2.25 -0.68
CA ALA A 121 -10.05 -2.72 0.53
C ALA A 121 -9.88 -4.25 0.49
N ALA A 122 -10.94 -4.97 0.13
CA ALA A 122 -10.90 -6.42 -0.04
C ALA A 122 -9.93 -6.84 -1.15
N GLY A 123 -9.91 -6.11 -2.27
CA GLY A 123 -8.91 -6.33 -3.32
C GLY A 123 -7.48 -6.06 -2.84
N GLY A 124 -7.27 -4.94 -2.16
CA GLY A 124 -5.96 -4.49 -1.67
C GLY A 124 -5.33 -5.45 -0.67
N GLY A 125 -6.12 -5.95 0.29
CA GLY A 125 -5.65 -6.93 1.27
C GLY A 125 -5.24 -8.26 0.63
N LEU A 126 -6.06 -8.78 -0.30
CA LEU A 126 -5.69 -9.98 -1.06
C LEU A 126 -4.39 -9.77 -1.85
N ILE A 127 -4.23 -8.62 -2.52
CA ILE A 127 -2.99 -8.27 -3.24
C ILE A 127 -1.78 -8.28 -2.28
N GLU A 128 -1.90 -7.64 -1.12
CA GLU A 128 -0.83 -7.50 -0.15
C GLU A 128 -0.33 -8.84 0.39
N VAL A 129 -1.26 -9.72 0.79
CA VAL A 129 -0.91 -11.04 1.32
C VAL A 129 -0.36 -11.97 0.25
N MET A 130 -0.84 -11.87 -0.99
CA MET A 130 -0.51 -12.83 -2.03
C MET A 130 0.77 -12.51 -2.81
N ILE A 131 1.08 -11.24 -3.03
CA ILE A 131 2.23 -10.87 -3.87
C ILE A 131 3.54 -11.37 -3.26
N SER A 132 3.68 -11.30 -1.95
CA SER A 132 4.90 -11.72 -1.24
C SER A 132 5.21 -13.21 -1.48
N PRO A 133 4.29 -14.17 -1.21
CA PRO A 133 4.47 -15.58 -1.57
C PRO A 133 4.72 -15.83 -3.06
N ILE A 134 4.03 -15.10 -3.96
CA ILE A 134 4.20 -15.27 -5.42
C ILE A 134 5.62 -14.92 -5.85
N VAL A 135 6.18 -13.82 -5.32
CA VAL A 135 7.56 -13.42 -5.60
C VAL A 135 8.56 -14.38 -4.96
N GLU A 136 8.29 -14.84 -3.73
CA GLU A 136 9.17 -15.78 -3.03
C GLU A 136 9.28 -17.15 -3.73
N ALA A 137 8.19 -17.58 -4.39
CA ALA A 137 8.15 -18.80 -5.19
C ALA A 137 8.94 -18.70 -6.52
N CYS A 138 9.30 -17.49 -6.95
CA CYS A 138 10.08 -17.29 -8.18
C CYS A 138 11.56 -17.67 -7.96
N PRO A 139 12.19 -18.35 -8.93
CA PRO A 139 13.61 -18.72 -8.85
C PRO A 139 14.50 -17.48 -8.99
N THR A 140 14.75 -16.79 -7.88
CA THR A 140 15.61 -15.61 -7.80
C THR A 140 16.78 -15.90 -6.85
N GLU A 141 18.00 -15.60 -7.28
CA GLU A 141 19.22 -15.85 -6.48
C GLU A 141 19.31 -14.98 -5.22
N ARG A 142 18.60 -13.84 -5.18
CA ARG A 142 18.64 -12.86 -4.07
C ARG A 142 17.25 -12.51 -3.55
N LYS A 143 16.64 -13.44 -2.81
CA LYS A 143 15.28 -13.31 -2.27
C LYS A 143 15.09 -12.08 -1.38
N GLU A 144 15.99 -11.84 -0.41
CA GLU A 144 15.87 -10.71 0.53
C GLU A 144 15.92 -9.35 -0.20
N ALA A 145 16.83 -9.19 -1.17
CA ALA A 145 16.93 -7.97 -1.96
C ALA A 145 15.72 -7.78 -2.89
N ALA A 146 15.21 -8.87 -3.48
CA ALA A 146 14.00 -8.83 -4.31
C ALA A 146 12.77 -8.42 -3.50
N MET A 147 12.63 -8.91 -2.26
CA MET A 147 11.55 -8.55 -1.35
C MET A 147 11.64 -7.09 -0.88
N SER A 148 12.83 -6.62 -0.50
CA SER A 148 13.01 -5.21 -0.11
C SER A 148 12.74 -4.25 -1.28
N LEU A 149 13.17 -4.60 -2.49
CA LEU A 149 12.91 -3.82 -3.70
C LEU A 149 11.41 -3.81 -4.04
N LEU A 150 10.73 -4.95 -3.91
CA LEU A 150 9.29 -5.09 -4.12
C LEU A 150 8.48 -4.14 -3.22
N HIS A 151 8.80 -4.07 -1.93
CA HIS A 151 8.16 -3.12 -1.02
C HIS A 151 8.58 -1.65 -1.26
N SER A 152 9.70 -1.39 -1.93
CA SER A 152 10.06 -0.03 -2.37
C SER A 152 9.15 0.43 -3.52
N PHE A 153 8.67 -0.48 -4.38
CA PHE A 153 7.72 -0.14 -5.45
C PHE A 153 6.38 0.37 -4.93
N TYR A 154 5.93 -0.04 -3.74
CA TYR A 154 4.78 0.58 -3.08
C TYR A 154 5.03 2.07 -2.82
N CYS A 155 6.19 2.42 -2.26
CA CYS A 155 6.55 3.81 -1.99
C CYS A 155 6.68 4.64 -3.28
N TRP A 156 7.31 4.08 -4.32
CA TRP A 156 7.41 4.75 -5.62
C TRP A 156 6.06 4.86 -6.33
N GLY A 157 5.20 3.85 -6.18
CA GLY A 157 3.80 3.91 -6.62
C GLY A 157 3.05 5.02 -5.90
N HIS A 158 3.26 5.19 -4.60
CA HIS A 158 2.67 6.27 -3.83
C HIS A 158 3.12 7.65 -4.37
N VAL A 159 4.43 7.85 -4.58
CA VAL A 159 4.95 9.09 -5.22
C VAL A 159 4.32 9.32 -6.58
N LEU A 160 4.26 8.29 -7.44
CA LEU A 160 3.65 8.37 -8.76
C LEU A 160 2.17 8.80 -8.67
N VAL A 161 1.40 8.20 -7.76
CA VAL A 161 -0.02 8.51 -7.57
C VAL A 161 -0.20 9.95 -7.14
N VAL A 162 0.56 10.42 -6.14
CA VAL A 162 0.44 11.80 -5.66
C VAL A 162 0.84 12.79 -6.74
N VAL A 163 2.01 12.62 -7.37
CA VAL A 163 2.51 13.56 -8.39
C VAL A 163 1.61 13.58 -9.61
N ALA A 164 1.26 12.43 -10.19
CA ALA A 164 0.42 12.37 -11.38
C ALA A 164 -1.00 12.90 -11.09
N SER A 165 -1.57 12.60 -9.93
CA SER A 165 -2.88 13.16 -9.53
C SER A 165 -2.81 14.66 -9.32
N THR A 166 -1.75 15.16 -8.69
CA THR A 166 -1.55 16.60 -8.46
C THR A 166 -1.41 17.36 -9.77
N VAL A 167 -0.63 16.82 -10.73
CA VAL A 167 -0.49 17.39 -12.07
C VAL A 167 -1.85 17.39 -12.79
N PHE A 168 -2.60 16.29 -12.72
CA PHE A 168 -3.93 16.22 -13.30
C PHE A 168 -4.88 17.26 -12.70
N PHE A 169 -4.92 17.42 -11.37
CA PHE A 169 -5.75 18.43 -10.71
C PHE A 169 -5.36 19.86 -11.07
N ARG A 170 -4.08 20.11 -11.37
CA ARG A 170 -3.61 21.42 -11.83
C ARG A 170 -4.03 21.73 -13.27
N VAL A 171 -4.04 20.75 -14.15
CA VAL A 171 -4.32 20.94 -15.59
C VAL A 171 -5.82 20.83 -15.90
N ALA A 172 -6.47 19.79 -15.40
CA ALA A 172 -7.88 19.49 -15.68
C ALA A 172 -8.83 20.02 -14.59
N GLY A 173 -8.31 20.50 -13.45
CA GLY A 173 -9.11 20.92 -12.32
C GLY A 173 -9.55 19.75 -11.42
N ILE A 174 -9.68 20.02 -10.12
CA ILE A 174 -10.02 18.99 -9.12
C ILE A 174 -11.43 18.41 -9.31
N GLY A 175 -12.36 19.16 -9.90
CA GLY A 175 -13.72 18.69 -10.18
C GLY A 175 -13.77 17.46 -11.11
N ASN A 176 -12.73 17.25 -11.93
CA ASN A 176 -12.61 16.11 -12.84
C ASN A 176 -11.97 14.88 -12.20
N TRP A 177 -11.85 14.83 -10.87
CA TRP A 177 -11.26 13.70 -10.13
C TRP A 177 -11.90 12.34 -10.47
N ARG A 178 -13.18 12.31 -10.87
CA ARG A 178 -13.87 11.08 -11.30
C ARG A 178 -13.21 10.45 -12.53
N ILE A 179 -12.79 11.27 -13.51
CA ILE A 179 -12.06 10.81 -14.70
C ILE A 179 -10.73 10.19 -14.27
N LEU A 180 -10.04 10.84 -13.33
CA LEU A 180 -8.80 10.33 -12.78
C LEU A 180 -8.98 9.00 -12.03
N ALA A 181 -10.11 8.80 -11.33
CA ALA A 181 -10.45 7.52 -10.72
C ALA A 181 -10.53 6.39 -11.77
N PHE A 182 -11.18 6.64 -12.91
CA PHE A 182 -11.20 5.67 -14.02
C PHE A 182 -9.81 5.41 -14.60
N ILE A 183 -9.01 6.46 -14.81
CA ILE A 183 -7.63 6.32 -15.29
C ILE A 183 -6.82 5.44 -14.33
N TRP A 184 -6.94 5.67 -13.02
CA TRP A 184 -6.26 4.87 -12.02
C TRP A 184 -6.76 3.43 -11.95
N ALA A 185 -8.07 3.21 -12.14
CA ALA A 185 -8.66 1.86 -12.18
C ALA A 185 -8.15 1.02 -13.37
N LEU A 186 -7.67 1.65 -14.45
CA LEU A 186 -7.06 0.92 -15.57
C LEU A 186 -5.80 0.15 -15.15
N VAL A 187 -5.04 0.65 -14.19
CA VAL A 187 -3.79 0.00 -13.74
C VAL A 187 -4.06 -1.40 -13.15
N PRO A 188 -4.87 -1.56 -12.09
CA PRO A 188 -5.22 -2.88 -11.59
C PRO A 188 -6.01 -3.71 -12.62
N PHE A 189 -6.84 -3.08 -13.45
CA PHE A 189 -7.59 -3.78 -14.49
C PHE A 189 -6.69 -4.45 -15.53
N PHE A 190 -5.69 -3.74 -16.07
CA PHE A 190 -4.74 -4.34 -17.00
C PHE A 190 -3.81 -5.34 -16.30
N ASN A 191 -3.45 -5.08 -15.05
CA ASN A 191 -2.62 -6.01 -14.29
C ASN A 191 -3.32 -7.34 -14.01
N CYS A 192 -4.66 -7.35 -13.86
CA CYS A 192 -5.45 -8.56 -13.80
C CYS A 192 -5.24 -9.46 -15.04
N PHE A 193 -5.33 -8.91 -16.25
CA PHE A 193 -5.08 -9.68 -17.48
C PHE A 193 -3.64 -10.14 -17.62
N TYR A 194 -2.70 -9.39 -17.04
CA TYR A 194 -1.30 -9.77 -17.01
C TYR A 194 -1.08 -10.95 -16.06
N PHE A 195 -1.58 -10.86 -14.82
CA PHE A 195 -1.55 -11.96 -13.85
C PHE A 195 -2.27 -13.22 -14.32
N ALA A 196 -3.32 -13.07 -15.14
CA ALA A 196 -3.97 -14.21 -15.78
C ALA A 196 -3.02 -15.01 -16.66
N ARG A 197 -1.97 -14.38 -17.23
CA ARG A 197 -1.02 -14.99 -18.17
C ARG A 197 0.33 -15.37 -17.57
N VAL A 198 0.81 -14.72 -16.51
CA VAL A 198 2.14 -15.01 -15.94
C VAL A 198 2.23 -16.39 -15.27
N PRO A 199 3.40 -17.05 -15.26
CA PRO A 199 3.60 -18.27 -14.47
C PRO A 199 3.52 -17.96 -12.97
N ILE A 200 2.70 -18.71 -12.25
CA ILE A 200 2.61 -18.63 -10.79
C ILE A 200 2.96 -20.02 -10.27
N ARG A 201 4.08 -20.12 -9.55
CA ARG A 201 4.38 -21.32 -8.76
C ARG A 201 3.64 -21.21 -7.44
N SER A 202 2.86 -22.23 -7.11
CA SER A 202 2.39 -22.42 -5.75
C SER A 202 3.57 -22.92 -4.92
N MET A 203 3.80 -22.31 -3.75
CA MET A 203 4.61 -22.95 -2.71
C MET A 203 3.81 -24.08 -2.08
N THR A 204 3.50 -25.13 -2.85
CA THR A 204 2.93 -26.39 -2.34
C THR A 204 4.04 -27.31 -1.80
N GLY A 205 5.05 -26.72 -1.16
CA GLY A 205 6.10 -27.45 -0.48
C GLY A 205 5.69 -27.68 0.97
N GLU A 206 5.68 -28.94 1.38
CA GLU A 206 5.44 -29.47 2.73
C GLU A 206 6.47 -28.98 3.77
N GLY A 207 6.62 -27.66 3.91
CA GLY A 207 7.39 -27.06 5.00
C GLY A 207 6.51 -26.99 6.23
N ARG A 208 6.83 -27.76 7.27
CA ARG A 208 6.23 -27.68 8.61
C ARG A 208 6.40 -26.27 9.19
N GLY A 209 5.52 -25.34 8.82
CA GLY A 209 5.31 -24.11 9.56
C GLY A 209 4.69 -24.41 10.92
N MET A 210 4.89 -23.52 11.89
CA MET A 210 4.16 -23.60 13.15
C MET A 210 2.66 -23.51 12.88
N SER A 211 1.86 -24.38 13.51
CA SER A 211 0.40 -24.26 13.43
C SER A 211 -0.05 -22.91 14.02
N MET A 212 -1.19 -22.38 13.56
CA MET A 212 -1.74 -21.11 14.04
C MET A 212 -1.84 -21.07 15.59
N ARG A 213 -2.14 -22.22 16.21
CA ARG A 213 -2.22 -22.38 17.66
C ARG A 213 -0.86 -22.28 18.36
N GLN A 214 0.20 -22.82 17.75
CA GLN A 214 1.57 -22.72 18.27
C GLN A 214 2.11 -21.30 18.12
N LEU A 215 1.76 -20.61 17.03
CA LEU A 215 2.18 -19.23 16.79
C LEU A 215 1.54 -18.27 17.80
N ALA A 216 0.23 -18.42 18.04
CA ALA A 216 -0.51 -17.64 19.04
C ALA A 216 -0.04 -17.89 20.49
N GLY A 217 0.60 -19.03 20.76
CA GLY A 217 1.20 -19.35 22.07
C GLY A 217 2.56 -18.70 22.32
N SER A 218 3.18 -18.08 21.31
CA SER A 218 4.48 -17.42 21.44
C SER A 218 4.32 -15.96 21.88
N GLY A 219 4.91 -15.57 23.01
CA GLY A 219 4.93 -14.16 23.44
C GLY A 219 5.66 -13.23 22.44
N VAL A 220 6.65 -13.77 21.72
CA VAL A 220 7.39 -13.05 20.67
C VAL A 220 6.49 -12.74 19.46
N PHE A 221 5.54 -13.61 19.15
CA PHE A 221 4.57 -13.37 18.07
C PHE A 221 3.71 -12.14 18.37
N TRP A 222 3.14 -12.05 19.57
CA TRP A 222 2.32 -10.90 19.97
C TRP A 222 3.12 -9.58 20.02
N LEU A 223 4.40 -9.65 20.42
CA LEU A 223 5.30 -8.51 20.33
C LEU A 223 5.48 -8.05 18.88
N PHE A 224 5.68 -8.96 17.93
CA PHE A 224 5.78 -8.60 16.51
C PHE A 224 4.48 -8.05 15.94
N VAL A 225 3.33 -8.64 16.28
CA VAL A 225 2.00 -8.13 15.89
C VAL A 225 1.82 -6.69 16.38
N LEU A 226 2.12 -6.43 17.66
CA LEU A 226 2.03 -5.08 18.22
C LEU A 226 2.93 -4.09 17.47
N LEU A 227 4.18 -4.46 17.21
CA LEU A 227 5.14 -3.63 16.48
C LEU A 227 4.67 -3.36 15.04
N MET A 228 4.12 -4.35 14.34
CA MET A 228 3.58 -4.21 12.99
C MET A 228 2.37 -3.28 12.97
N VAL A 229 1.42 -3.45 13.90
CA VAL A 229 0.23 -2.59 14.01
C VAL A 229 0.63 -1.15 14.33
N CYS A 230 1.50 -0.92 15.31
CA CYS A 230 1.95 0.42 15.68
C CYS A 230 2.73 1.10 14.54
N SER A 231 3.61 0.36 13.86
CA SER A 231 4.37 0.87 12.72
C SER A 231 3.44 1.21 11.55
N GLY A 232 2.53 0.30 11.21
CA GLY A 232 1.56 0.49 10.13
C GLY A 232 0.61 1.65 10.43
N ALA A 233 0.06 1.73 11.64
CA ALA A 233 -0.81 2.83 12.04
C ALA A 233 -0.10 4.19 11.97
N SER A 234 1.17 4.26 12.39
CA SER A 234 1.96 5.49 12.30
C SER A 234 2.23 5.91 10.85
N GLU A 235 2.58 4.95 9.99
CA GLU A 235 2.79 5.17 8.56
C GLU A 235 1.50 5.62 7.86
N GLN A 236 0.40 4.95 8.14
CA GLN A 236 -0.89 5.23 7.52
C GLN A 236 -1.45 6.57 8.01
N ALA A 237 -1.39 6.88 9.31
CA ALA A 237 -1.84 8.17 9.83
C ALA A 237 -1.17 9.35 9.10
N MET A 238 0.14 9.27 8.86
CA MET A 238 0.84 10.29 8.09
C MET A 238 0.34 10.33 6.64
N SER A 239 0.32 9.19 5.93
CA SER A 239 -0.07 9.16 4.51
C SER A 239 -1.51 9.63 4.23
N GLN A 240 -2.46 9.28 5.10
CA GLN A 240 -3.88 9.58 4.92
C GLN A 240 -4.22 11.05 5.22
N TRP A 241 -3.59 11.63 6.25
CA TRP A 241 -3.99 12.94 6.78
C TRP A 241 -3.03 14.08 6.45
N ALA A 242 -1.83 13.79 5.94
CA ALA A 242 -0.81 14.79 5.59
C ALA A 242 -1.37 15.94 4.74
N SER A 243 -2.02 15.60 3.63
CA SER A 243 -2.53 16.61 2.69
C SER A 243 -3.68 17.40 3.32
N ALA A 244 -4.64 16.71 3.93
CA ALA A 244 -5.80 17.35 4.54
C ALA A 244 -5.37 18.31 5.67
N PHE A 245 -4.38 17.92 6.47
CA PHE A 245 -3.80 18.76 7.52
C PHE A 245 -3.06 19.97 6.94
N ALA A 246 -2.20 19.78 5.94
CA ALA A 246 -1.48 20.88 5.32
C ALA A 246 -2.44 21.91 4.71
N GLU A 247 -3.47 21.46 4.01
CA GLU A 247 -4.47 22.34 3.38
C GLU A 247 -5.36 23.05 4.41
N SER A 248 -5.83 22.37 5.45
CA SER A 248 -6.79 22.92 6.41
C SER A 248 -6.13 23.70 7.56
N ALA A 249 -5.02 23.20 8.11
CA ALA A 249 -4.36 23.79 9.28
C ALA A 249 -3.25 24.78 8.90
N LEU A 250 -2.46 24.47 7.87
CA LEU A 250 -1.37 25.35 7.41
C LEU A 250 -1.82 26.33 6.31
N GLN A 251 -3.05 26.18 5.81
CA GLN A 251 -3.63 27.04 4.75
C GLN A 251 -2.75 27.10 3.49
N VAL A 252 -1.96 26.05 3.23
CA VAL A 252 -1.17 25.95 2.00
C VAL A 252 -2.05 25.42 0.86
N GLY A 253 -1.75 25.80 -0.37
CA GLY A 253 -2.51 25.34 -1.53
C GLY A 253 -2.42 23.81 -1.71
N LYS A 254 -3.47 23.21 -2.30
CA LYS A 254 -3.60 21.76 -2.57
C LYS A 254 -2.31 21.12 -3.09
N THR A 255 -1.73 21.71 -4.13
CA THR A 255 -0.48 21.24 -4.74
C THR A 255 0.68 21.19 -3.76
N MET A 256 0.82 22.18 -2.88
CA MET A 256 1.87 22.17 -1.87
C MET A 256 1.58 21.18 -0.75
N GLY A 257 0.31 21.05 -0.34
CA GLY A 257 -0.12 20.04 0.64
C GLY A 257 0.18 18.61 0.19
N ASP A 258 -0.16 18.28 -1.06
CA ASP A 258 0.11 16.97 -1.68
C ASP A 258 1.63 16.69 -1.80
N LEU A 259 2.41 17.68 -2.25
CA LEU A 259 3.84 17.49 -2.48
C LEU A 259 4.68 17.47 -1.20
N LEU A 260 4.43 18.39 -0.26
CA LEU A 260 5.19 18.47 0.99
C LEU A 260 4.73 17.47 2.04
N GLY A 261 3.48 17.00 1.96
CA GLY A 261 2.93 16.00 2.84
C GLY A 261 3.22 14.57 2.35
N PRO A 262 2.25 13.91 1.71
CA PRO A 262 2.35 12.49 1.37
C PRO A 262 3.48 12.19 0.37
N CYS A 263 3.76 13.05 -0.61
CA CYS A 263 4.82 12.79 -1.59
C CYS A 263 6.21 12.82 -0.97
N LEU A 264 6.55 13.84 -0.17
CA LEU A 264 7.85 13.92 0.51
C LEU A 264 8.05 12.75 1.48
N PHE A 265 7.00 12.41 2.24
CA PHE A 265 7.02 11.24 3.12
C PHE A 265 7.30 9.95 2.34
N ALA A 266 6.60 9.73 1.23
CA ALA A 266 6.79 8.57 0.37
C ALA A 266 8.19 8.52 -0.29
N LEU A 267 8.75 9.67 -0.68
CA LEU A 267 10.11 9.78 -1.23
C LEU A 267 11.16 9.39 -0.20
N LEU A 268 11.09 9.93 1.02
CA LEU A 268 12.01 9.59 2.10
C LEU A 268 11.92 8.11 2.48
N MET A 269 10.69 7.59 2.58
CA MET A 269 10.47 6.18 2.84
C MET A 269 11.00 5.29 1.71
N GLY A 270 10.69 5.60 0.45
CA GLY A 270 11.13 4.82 -0.71
C GLY A 270 12.64 4.84 -0.89
N THR A 271 13.28 6.00 -0.69
CA THR A 271 14.74 6.14 -0.75
C THR A 271 15.42 5.37 0.37
N SER A 272 14.92 5.42 1.61
CA SER A 272 15.48 4.62 2.71
C SER A 272 15.46 3.11 2.41
N ARG A 273 14.36 2.59 1.84
CA ARG A 273 14.24 1.19 1.42
C ARG A 273 15.17 0.85 0.26
N ALA A 274 15.33 1.74 -0.72
CA ALA A 274 16.25 1.54 -1.85
C ALA A 274 17.73 1.52 -1.42
N VAL A 275 18.10 2.41 -0.50
CA VAL A 275 19.43 2.43 0.12
C VAL A 275 19.66 1.11 0.86
N TYR A 276 18.71 0.68 1.70
CA TYR A 276 18.80 -0.61 2.40
C TYR A 276 18.97 -1.80 1.43
N ALA A 277 18.18 -1.87 0.35
CA ALA A 277 18.29 -2.93 -0.65
C ALA A 277 19.67 -2.96 -1.34
N ARG A 278 20.32 -1.80 -1.52
CA ARG A 278 21.66 -1.69 -2.12
C ARG A 278 22.78 -2.06 -1.14
N PHE A 279 22.63 -1.72 0.14
CA PHE A 279 23.65 -1.90 1.17
C PHE A 279 23.40 -3.09 2.11
N SER A 280 22.39 -3.93 1.85
CA SER A 280 22.00 -5.05 2.70
C SER A 280 23.15 -6.01 3.06
N ARG A 281 24.14 -6.18 2.18
CA ARG A 281 25.35 -6.99 2.46
C ARG A 281 26.20 -6.48 3.62
N HIS A 282 26.13 -5.19 3.94
CA HIS A 282 26.95 -4.55 4.98
C HIS A 282 26.12 -4.09 6.20
N MET A 283 24.80 -4.22 6.14
CA MET A 283 23.88 -3.77 7.20
C MET A 283 22.99 -4.93 7.67
N PRO A 284 23.42 -5.71 8.69
CA PRO A 284 22.55 -6.71 9.30
C PRO A 284 21.28 -6.06 9.87
N LEU A 285 20.10 -6.68 9.65
CA LEU A 285 18.80 -6.11 10.01
C LEU A 285 18.65 -5.79 11.50
N ILE A 286 19.15 -6.67 12.38
CA ILE A 286 18.89 -6.59 13.82
C ILE A 286 19.58 -5.37 14.45
N PRO A 287 20.89 -5.11 14.23
CA PRO A 287 21.56 -3.90 14.71
C PRO A 287 20.91 -2.61 14.19
N PHE A 288 20.58 -2.56 12.91
CA PHE A 288 19.96 -1.39 12.29
C PHE A 288 18.58 -1.05 12.91
N ARG A 289 17.77 -2.07 13.19
CA ARG A 289 16.46 -1.88 13.85
C ARG A 289 16.60 -1.38 15.29
N TRP A 290 17.61 -1.85 16.02
CA TRP A 290 17.90 -1.36 17.38
C TRP A 290 18.37 0.09 17.39
N GLU A 291 19.22 0.49 16.45
CA GLU A 291 19.65 1.88 16.31
C GLU A 291 18.50 2.80 15.93
N ALA A 292 17.63 2.40 15.00
CA ALA A 292 16.44 3.15 14.64
C ALA A 292 15.45 3.29 15.82
N ALA A 293 15.23 2.20 16.56
CA ALA A 293 14.40 2.22 17.78
C ALA A 293 15.01 3.12 18.87
N PHE A 294 16.33 3.10 19.02
CA PHE A 294 17.05 3.93 19.98
C PHE A 294 17.04 5.41 19.59
N CYS A 295 17.17 5.73 18.30
CA CYS A 295 16.99 7.09 17.78
C CYS A 295 15.55 7.58 17.97
N ALA A 296 14.54 6.73 17.72
CA ALA A 296 13.14 7.07 17.97
C ALA A 296 12.88 7.32 19.46
N LEU A 297 13.41 6.47 20.36
CA LEU A 297 13.30 6.65 21.80
C LEU A 297 14.03 7.91 22.29
N ARG A 298 15.20 8.24 21.73
CA ARG A 298 15.88 9.51 22.04
C ARG A 298 15.14 10.73 21.50
N GLY A 299 14.54 10.64 20.32
CA GLY A 299 13.69 11.69 19.75
C GLY A 299 12.38 11.90 20.52
N ILE A 300 11.80 10.83 21.08
CA ILE A 300 10.63 10.85 21.96
C ILE A 300 10.99 11.30 23.39
N CYS A 301 12.24 11.08 23.84
CA CYS A 301 12.73 11.60 25.12
C CYS A 301 13.23 13.06 25.03
N TRP A 302 13.50 13.60 23.84
CA TRP A 302 13.90 15.00 23.64
C TRP A 302 12.88 16.05 24.14
N PRO A 303 11.54 15.85 24.02
CA PRO A 303 10.56 16.76 24.62
C PRO A 303 10.39 16.55 26.14
N CYS A 304 10.95 15.48 26.71
CA CYS A 304 10.86 15.14 28.14
C CYS A 304 12.15 15.43 28.92
N GLY A 305 13.03 16.30 28.40
CA GLY A 305 14.08 16.93 29.21
C GLY A 305 13.49 17.96 30.18
N PRO A 306 13.97 18.06 31.43
CA PRO A 306 13.38 18.94 32.43
C PRO A 306 13.46 20.39 31.93
N ARG A 307 12.30 21.04 31.78
CA ARG A 307 12.22 22.50 31.66
C ARG A 307 12.85 23.10 32.91
N ARG A 308 14.13 23.47 32.84
CA ARG A 308 14.71 24.41 33.79
C ARG A 308 13.99 25.76 33.58
N PRO A 309 13.41 26.37 34.63
CA PRO A 309 12.81 27.69 34.51
C PRO A 309 13.93 28.71 34.30
N LEU A 310 14.04 29.24 33.08
CA LEU A 310 14.78 30.47 32.79
C LEU A 310 13.87 31.65 33.13
N TRP A 311 13.82 31.97 34.43
CA TRP A 311 13.44 33.29 34.96
C TRP A 311 14.35 33.61 36.15
N ARG A 312 15.57 34.04 35.83
CA ARG A 312 16.33 35.15 36.45
C ARG A 312 17.65 35.29 35.72
#